data_AF-A0A7X7AF29-F1
#
_entry.id   AF-A0A7X7AF29-F1
#
_cell.length_a   1.000
_cell.length_b   1.000
_cell.length_c   1.000
_cell.angle_alpha   90.00
_cell.angle_beta   90.00
_cell.angle_gamma   90.00
#
_symmetry.space_group_name_H-M   'P 1'
#
loop_
_entity.id
_entity.type
_entity.pdbx_description
1 polymer ?
#
loop_
_entity_poly.entity_id
_entity_poly.type
_entity_poly.pdbx_seq_one_letter_code
_entity_poly.pdbx_strand_id
1 'polypeptide(L)'
;MRCRQVQRQLPNYRDEAVDGCSRQEIEQHLAECILCQQELEAWAELDRVLSEFPTGEPPPELLATVMEKVALADKEAALKQAKPKLIERAAAWWTRLKKPEGTDSQSDLWGLLINLGASLAATWLFFTDWGSYSLGKEIISLVQNSAWQEFASLFQISAGTSQVLEDFLWNVRIEVVGSFYSLLAFWLA
;
A
#
# COMPACT_ATOMS: atom_id res chain seq x y z
N MET A 1 40.60 -12.73 -20.98
CA MET A 1 39.30 -13.40 -21.21
C MET A 1 39.34 -14.31 -22.45
N ARG A 2 38.39 -15.25 -22.58
CA ARG A 2 38.22 -16.05 -23.82
C ARG A 2 37.34 -15.28 -24.82
N CYS A 3 37.57 -15.44 -26.12
CA CYS A 3 36.79 -14.74 -27.16
C CYS A 3 35.26 -14.89 -26.96
N ARG A 4 34.78 -16.12 -26.75
CA ARG A 4 33.34 -16.39 -26.49
C ARG A 4 32.76 -15.60 -25.30
N GLN A 5 33.57 -15.29 -24.29
CA GLN A 5 33.12 -14.47 -23.15
C GLN A 5 33.02 -13.00 -23.56
N VAL A 6 34.03 -12.48 -24.27
CA VAL A 6 34.04 -11.10 -24.76
C VAL A 6 32.89 -10.86 -25.72
N GLN A 7 32.69 -11.74 -26.71
CA GLN A 7 31.58 -11.65 -27.68
C GLN A 7 30.20 -11.55 -27.00
N ARG A 8 29.97 -12.31 -25.92
CA ARG A 8 28.73 -12.22 -25.13
C ARG A 8 28.57 -10.91 -24.36
N GLN A 9 29.67 -10.22 -24.07
CA GLN A 9 29.70 -8.97 -23.32
C GLN A 9 29.79 -7.73 -24.22
N LEU A 10 30.04 -7.88 -25.53
CA LEU A 10 30.16 -6.75 -26.46
C LEU A 10 28.91 -5.84 -26.47
N PRO A 11 27.66 -6.34 -26.44
CA PRO A 11 26.48 -5.46 -26.34
C PRO A 11 26.50 -4.62 -25.06
N ASN A 12 26.73 -5.25 -23.90
CA ASN A 12 26.80 -4.53 -22.62
C ASN A 12 27.97 -3.55 -22.57
N TYR A 13 29.12 -3.91 -23.16
CA TYR A 13 30.28 -3.03 -23.24
C TYR A 13 29.97 -1.76 -24.03
N ARG A 14 29.23 -1.91 -25.12
CA ARG A 14 28.78 -0.82 -25.98
C ARG A 14 27.75 0.09 -25.30
N ASP A 15 26.82 -0.50 -24.55
CA ASP A 15 25.81 0.23 -23.76
C ASP A 15 26.39 0.83 -22.46
N GLU A 16 27.71 0.78 -22.26
CA GLU A 16 28.42 1.19 -21.04
C GLU A 16 27.90 0.52 -19.75
N ALA A 17 27.25 -0.64 -19.88
CA ALA A 17 26.61 -1.39 -18.81
C ALA A 17 27.52 -2.48 -18.18
N VAL A 18 28.83 -2.46 -18.48
CA VAL A 18 29.83 -3.34 -17.87
C VAL A 18 30.53 -2.66 -16.70
N ASP A 19 30.88 -3.43 -15.67
CA ASP A 19 31.70 -2.94 -14.56
C ASP A 19 33.13 -2.60 -15.02
N GLY A 20 33.82 -1.73 -14.27
CA GLY A 20 35.14 -1.22 -14.66
C GLY A 20 36.22 -2.30 -14.81
N CYS A 21 36.19 -3.36 -14.00
CA CYS A 21 37.14 -4.47 -14.12
C CYS A 21 36.89 -5.27 -15.40
N SER A 22 35.64 -5.65 -15.67
CA SER A 22 35.26 -6.33 -16.91
C SER A 22 35.56 -5.48 -18.13
N ARG A 23 35.37 -4.16 -18.06
CA ARG A 23 35.68 -3.24 -19.16
C ARG A 23 37.16 -3.30 -19.54
N GLN A 24 38.06 -3.22 -18.56
CA GLN A 24 39.50 -3.27 -18.80
C GLN A 24 39.93 -4.62 -19.41
N GLU A 25 39.37 -5.73 -18.94
CA GLU A 25 39.66 -7.06 -19.51
C GLU A 25 39.18 -7.20 -20.97
N ILE A 26 38.02 -6.60 -21.29
CA ILE A 26 37.48 -6.56 -22.64
C ILE A 26 38.37 -5.69 -23.54
N GLU A 27 38.74 -4.49 -23.10
CA GLU A 27 39.64 -3.58 -23.84
C GLU A 27 40.99 -4.22 -24.13
N GLN A 28 41.58 -4.90 -23.14
CA GLN A 28 42.82 -5.66 -23.32
C GLN A 28 42.66 -6.76 -24.38
N HIS A 29 41.55 -7.52 -24.32
CA HIS A 29 41.30 -8.57 -25.31
C HIS A 29 41.07 -8.01 -26.72
N LEU A 30 40.33 -6.89 -26.81
CA LEU A 30 40.09 -6.20 -28.08
C LEU A 30 41.41 -5.70 -28.68
N ALA A 31 42.38 -5.25 -27.89
CA ALA A 31 43.69 -4.85 -28.41
C ALA A 31 44.46 -6.00 -29.08
N GLU A 32 44.23 -7.25 -28.66
CA GLU A 32 44.96 -8.43 -29.13
C GLU A 32 44.19 -9.27 -30.17
N CYS A 33 42.86 -9.18 -30.22
CA CYS A 33 42.01 -10.09 -31.00
C CYS A 33 41.25 -9.40 -32.13
N ILE A 34 41.73 -9.57 -33.37
CA ILE A 34 41.12 -9.00 -34.59
C ILE A 34 39.66 -9.48 -34.78
N LEU A 35 39.35 -10.74 -34.47
CA LEU A 35 37.98 -11.25 -34.62
C LEU A 35 36.97 -10.53 -33.72
N CYS A 36 37.36 -10.23 -32.47
CA CYS A 36 36.50 -9.49 -31.56
C CYS A 36 36.40 -8.00 -31.94
N GLN A 37 37.46 -7.42 -32.53
CA GLN A 37 37.40 -6.07 -33.10
C GLN A 37 36.40 -5.99 -34.27
N GLN A 38 36.45 -6.95 -35.21
CA GLN A 38 35.53 -7.02 -36.34
C GLN A 38 34.08 -7.18 -35.88
N GLU A 39 33.83 -7.98 -34.84
CA GLU A 39 32.49 -8.13 -34.28
C GLU A 39 32.00 -6.83 -33.63
N LEU A 40 32.87 -6.13 -32.89
CA LEU A 40 32.53 -4.82 -32.32
C LEU A 40 32.20 -3.79 -33.41
N GLU A 41 32.93 -3.80 -34.53
CA GLU A 41 32.65 -2.96 -35.69
C GLU A 41 31.33 -3.33 -36.38
N ALA A 42 31.00 -4.62 -36.47
CA ALA A 42 29.70 -5.09 -36.98
C ALA A 42 28.52 -4.60 -36.11
N TRP A 43 28.68 -4.59 -34.78
CA TRP A 43 27.71 -3.95 -33.88
C TRP A 43 27.63 -2.43 -34.12
N ALA A 44 28.74 -1.77 -34.48
CA ALA A 44 28.75 -0.34 -34.79
C ALA A 44 27.99 0.01 -36.06
N GLU A 45 28.15 -0.83 -37.08
CA GLU A 45 27.40 -0.69 -38.31
C GLU A 45 25.90 -0.97 -38.09
N LEU A 46 25.55 -1.98 -37.28
CA LEU A 46 24.15 -2.27 -36.96
C LEU A 46 23.46 -1.08 -36.31
N ASP A 47 24.09 -0.45 -35.32
CA ASP A 47 23.55 0.75 -34.68
C ASP A 47 23.39 1.91 -35.65
N ARG A 48 24.34 2.10 -36.57
CA ARG A 48 24.25 3.13 -37.60
C ARG A 48 23.00 2.91 -38.45
N VAL A 49 22.80 1.68 -38.93
CA VAL A 49 21.61 1.29 -39.70
C VAL A 49 20.32 1.48 -38.87
N LEU A 50 20.32 1.09 -37.61
CA LEU A 50 19.16 1.26 -36.73
C LEU A 50 18.85 2.73 -36.43
N SER A 51 19.88 3.58 -36.33
CA SER A 51 19.71 5.02 -36.10
C SER A 51 19.13 5.77 -37.29
N GLU A 52 19.28 5.22 -38.50
CA GLU A 52 18.68 5.76 -39.72
C GLU A 52 17.17 5.50 -39.80
N PHE A 53 16.62 4.61 -38.96
CA PHE A 53 15.17 4.41 -38.92
C PHE A 53 14.47 5.66 -38.37
N PRO A 54 13.37 6.10 -39.01
CA PRO A 54 12.63 7.26 -38.55
C PRO A 54 12.09 6.98 -37.15
N THR A 55 12.64 7.69 -36.16
CA THR A 55 12.09 7.74 -34.82
C THR A 55 10.84 8.63 -34.88
N GLY A 56 9.67 7.99 -34.89
CA GLY A 56 8.41 8.72 -34.75
C GLY A 56 8.36 9.39 -33.38
N GLU A 57 7.93 10.65 -33.34
CA GLU A 57 7.67 11.32 -32.07
C GLU A 57 6.57 10.54 -31.32
N PRO A 58 6.80 10.14 -30.05
CA PRO A 58 5.78 9.42 -29.30
C PRO A 58 4.53 10.31 -29.16
N PRO A 59 3.31 9.74 -29.15
CA PRO A 59 2.10 10.51 -28.92
C PRO A 59 2.22 11.34 -27.63
N PRO A 60 1.78 12.61 -27.59
CA PRO A 60 1.95 13.48 -26.43
C PRO A 60 1.27 12.92 -25.16
N GLU A 61 0.26 12.08 -25.33
CA GLU A 61 -0.47 11.42 -24.24
C GLU A 61 0.26 10.20 -23.65
N LEU A 62 1.28 9.67 -24.33
CA LEU A 62 1.98 8.47 -23.89
C LEU A 62 2.67 8.70 -22.53
N LEU A 63 3.37 9.82 -22.39
CA LEU A 63 4.07 10.14 -21.15
C LEU A 63 3.10 10.27 -19.97
N ALA A 64 1.99 10.99 -20.17
CA ALA A 64 0.96 11.15 -19.16
C ALA A 64 0.36 9.79 -18.73
N THR A 65 0.01 8.95 -19.72
CA THR A 65 -0.55 7.61 -19.48
C THR A 65 0.42 6.69 -18.73
N VAL A 66 1.71 6.73 -19.08
CA VAL A 66 2.73 5.92 -18.41
C VAL A 66 2.94 6.39 -16.97
N MET A 67 3.05 7.70 -16.75
CA MET A 67 3.23 8.26 -15.40
C MET A 67 2.03 7.99 -14.50
N GLU A 68 0.81 8.05 -15.03
CA GLU A 68 -0.40 7.69 -14.29
C GLU A 68 -0.36 6.22 -13.85
N LYS A 69 -0.01 5.30 -14.75
CA LYS A 69 0.10 3.87 -14.43
C LYS A 69 1.19 3.58 -13.40
N VAL A 70 2.34 4.26 -13.49
CA VAL A 70 3.41 4.15 -12.49
C VAL A 70 2.93 4.64 -11.13
N ALA A 71 2.25 5.79 -11.07
CA ALA A 71 1.72 6.34 -9.83
C ALA A 71 0.67 5.40 -9.18
N LEU A 72 -0.15 4.72 -9.98
CA LEU A 72 -1.09 3.71 -9.47
C LEU A 72 -0.35 2.49 -8.91
N ALA A 73 0.66 1.98 -9.61
CA ALA A 73 1.47 0.85 -9.14
C ALA A 73 2.20 1.17 -7.82
N ASP A 74 2.73 2.39 -7.69
CA ASP A 74 3.40 2.84 -6.46
C ASP A 74 2.42 2.94 -5.29
N LYS A 75 1.20 3.44 -5.52
CA LYS A 75 0.13 3.47 -4.51
C LYS A 75 -0.23 2.06 -4.05
N GLU A 76 -0.40 1.11 -4.97
CA GLU A 76 -0.67 -0.29 -4.63
C GLU A 76 0.46 -0.92 -3.82
N ALA A 77 1.72 -0.66 -4.21
CA ALA A 77 2.88 -1.12 -3.48
C ALA A 77 2.94 -0.54 -2.07
N ALA A 78 2.68 0.76 -1.91
CA ALA A 78 2.61 1.43 -0.61
C ALA A 78 1.50 0.85 0.28
N LEU A 79 0.31 0.58 -0.27
CA LEU A 79 -0.79 -0.04 0.47
C LEU A 79 -0.45 -1.46 0.93
N LYS A 80 0.19 -2.27 0.07
CA LYS A 80 0.65 -3.61 0.43
C LYS A 80 1.69 -3.57 1.57
N GLN A 81 2.57 -2.57 1.58
CA GLN A 81 3.55 -2.37 2.65
C GLN A 81 2.95 -1.78 3.93
N ALA A 82 1.86 -1.00 3.84
CA ALA A 82 1.23 -0.37 5.00
C ALA A 82 0.35 -1.33 5.81
N LYS A 83 -0.32 -2.29 5.17
CA LYS A 83 -1.18 -3.29 5.83
C LYS A 83 -0.53 -4.00 7.03
N PRO A 84 0.67 -4.62 6.91
CA PRO A 84 1.29 -5.32 8.04
C PRO A 84 1.61 -4.39 9.21
N LYS A 85 2.07 -3.16 8.94
CA LYS A 85 2.37 -2.17 9.99
C LYS A 85 1.12 -1.73 10.77
N LEU A 86 -0.03 -1.62 10.09
CA LEU A 86 -1.30 -1.31 10.75
C LEU A 86 -1.77 -2.46 11.64
N ILE A 87 -1.64 -3.71 11.16
CA ILE A 87 -1.97 -4.91 11.95
C ILE A 87 -1.07 -5.00 13.19
N GLU A 88 0.24 -4.77 13.04
CA GLU A 88 1.18 -4.75 14.17
C GLU A 88 0.85 -3.65 15.19
N ARG A 89 0.54 -2.43 14.73
CA ARG A 89 0.14 -1.33 15.62
C ARG A 89 -1.18 -1.61 16.34
N ALA A 90 -2.16 -2.17 15.64
CA ALA A 90 -3.43 -2.56 16.23
C ALA A 90 -3.24 -3.68 17.27
N ALA A 91 -2.41 -4.68 16.96
CA ALA A 91 -2.07 -5.76 17.89
C ALA A 91 -1.34 -5.22 19.14
N ALA A 92 -0.37 -4.32 18.97
CA ALA A 92 0.35 -3.69 20.08
C ALA A 92 -0.55 -2.79 20.95
N TRP A 93 -1.50 -2.09 20.34
CA TRP A 93 -2.50 -1.33 21.08
C TRP A 93 -3.42 -2.26 21.88
N TRP A 94 -3.86 -3.37 21.28
CA TRP A 94 -4.71 -4.36 21.94
C TRP A 94 -4.04 -5.02 23.14
N THR A 95 -2.75 -5.37 23.05
CA THR A 95 -2.00 -5.93 24.18
C THR A 95 -1.85 -4.93 25.32
N ARG A 96 -1.76 -3.62 25.02
CA ARG A 96 -1.71 -2.57 26.04
C ARG A 96 -3.02 -2.44 26.84
N LEU A 97 -4.17 -2.70 26.21
CA LEU A 97 -5.47 -2.64 26.88
C LEU A 97 -5.75 -3.84 27.81
N LYS A 98 -5.07 -4.98 27.60
CA LYS A 98 -5.34 -6.22 28.34
C LYS A 98 -4.81 -6.28 29.78
N LYS A 99 -4.26 -5.19 30.34
CA LYS A 99 -3.66 -5.22 31.68
C LYS A 99 -4.41 -4.35 32.72
N PRO A 100 -5.61 -4.75 33.18
CA PRO A 100 -6.10 -4.32 34.47
C PRO A 100 -5.54 -5.28 35.55
N GLU A 101 -4.39 -4.94 36.12
CA GLU A 101 -3.94 -5.55 37.39
C GLU A 101 -4.70 -4.87 38.54
N GLY A 102 -5.89 -5.35 38.86
CA GLY A 102 -6.56 -4.97 40.09
C GLY A 102 -8.08 -4.99 40.07
N THR A 103 -8.63 -5.72 41.04
CA THR A 103 -9.99 -5.69 41.61
C THR A 103 -11.04 -6.63 41.00
N ASP A 104 -11.40 -7.64 41.80
CA ASP A 104 -12.26 -8.80 41.49
C ASP A 104 -13.74 -8.47 41.15
N SER A 105 -14.12 -7.18 41.06
CA SER A 105 -15.49 -6.75 40.74
C SER A 105 -15.63 -6.17 39.34
N GLN A 106 -14.53 -5.92 38.62
CA GLN A 106 -14.53 -5.20 37.34
C GLN A 106 -14.39 -6.12 36.10
N SER A 107 -14.10 -7.41 36.29
CA SER A 107 -13.86 -8.38 35.22
C SER A 107 -15.09 -8.72 34.36
N ASP A 108 -16.30 -8.67 34.93
CA ASP A 108 -17.53 -9.02 34.21
C ASP A 108 -17.94 -7.95 33.19
N LEU A 109 -17.70 -6.68 33.51
CA LEU A 109 -18.02 -5.55 32.64
C LEU A 109 -17.02 -5.45 31.47
N TRP A 110 -15.74 -5.74 31.71
CA TRP A 110 -14.73 -5.82 30.66
C TRP A 110 -14.96 -6.98 29.69
N GLY A 111 -15.42 -8.14 30.19
CA GLY A 111 -15.79 -9.27 29.33
C GLY A 111 -16.92 -8.92 28.36
N LEU A 112 -17.94 -8.19 28.82
CA LEU A 112 -19.04 -7.71 27.97
C LEU A 112 -18.56 -6.66 26.95
N LEU A 113 -17.73 -5.70 27.34
CA LEU A 113 -17.21 -4.69 26.42
C LEU A 113 -16.29 -5.28 25.34
N ILE A 114 -15.48 -6.28 25.69
CA ILE A 114 -14.63 -6.99 24.71
C ILE A 114 -15.49 -7.78 23.72
N ASN A 115 -16.51 -8.49 24.19
CA ASN A 115 -17.42 -9.23 23.32
C ASN A 115 -18.24 -8.29 22.40
N LEU A 116 -18.70 -7.16 22.93
CA LEU A 116 -19.41 -6.15 22.15
C LEU A 116 -18.48 -5.51 21.10
N GLY A 117 -17.25 -5.16 21.48
CA GLY A 117 -16.24 -4.63 20.58
C GLY A 117 -15.86 -5.62 19.48
N ALA A 118 -15.72 -6.91 19.81
CA ALA A 118 -15.46 -7.97 18.84
C ALA A 118 -16.63 -8.16 17.85
N SER A 119 -17.88 -8.10 18.33
CA SER A 119 -19.07 -8.19 17.48
C SER A 119 -19.18 -6.98 16.53
N LEU A 120 -18.92 -5.76 17.03
CA LEU A 120 -18.93 -4.55 16.21
C LEU A 120 -17.79 -4.54 15.18
N ALA A 121 -16.59 -4.99 15.56
CA ALA A 121 -15.46 -5.11 14.64
C ALA A 121 -15.69 -6.17 13.56
N ALA A 122 -16.28 -7.32 13.92
CA ALA A 122 -16.66 -8.36 12.95
C ALA A 122 -17.73 -7.84 11.98
N THR A 123 -18.72 -7.11 12.50
CA THR A 123 -19.75 -6.46 11.67
C THR A 123 -19.13 -5.43 10.74
N TRP A 124 -18.21 -4.61 11.23
CA TRP A 124 -17.53 -3.61 10.40
C TRP A 124 -16.65 -4.23 9.31
N LEU A 125 -15.85 -5.26 9.63
CA LEU A 125 -15.05 -5.99 8.64
C LEU A 125 -15.92 -6.64 7.56
N PHE A 126 -17.07 -7.22 7.95
CA PHE A 126 -18.04 -7.79 7.02
C PHE A 126 -18.63 -6.72 6.07
N PHE A 127 -18.84 -5.50 6.56
CA PHE A 127 -19.35 -4.38 5.77
C PHE A 127 -18.30 -3.71 4.86
N THR A 128 -17.01 -3.74 5.23
CA THR A 128 -15.95 -3.15 4.40
C THR A 128 -15.45 -4.08 3.30
N ASP A 129 -15.51 -5.39 3.52
CA ASP A 129 -15.08 -6.40 2.53
C ASP A 129 -16.21 -6.69 1.51
N TRP A 130 -17.47 -6.55 1.92
CA TRP A 130 -18.63 -6.67 1.04
C TRP A 130 -19.05 -5.29 0.55
N GLY A 131 -18.51 -4.85 -0.58
CA GLY A 131 -18.71 -3.52 -1.17
C GLY A 131 -20.16 -3.13 -1.50
N SER A 132 -20.98 -2.86 -0.49
CA SER A 132 -22.37 -2.44 -0.62
C SER A 132 -22.56 -1.09 0.08
N TYR A 133 -22.05 -0.04 -0.58
CA TYR A 133 -22.16 1.37 -0.16
C TYR A 133 -23.62 1.86 -0.01
N SER A 134 -24.63 1.14 -0.53
CA SER A 134 -26.03 1.56 -0.51
C SER A 134 -26.77 1.21 0.79
N LEU A 135 -26.50 0.06 1.41
CA LEU A 135 -27.17 -0.37 2.65
C LEU A 135 -26.67 0.36 3.90
N GLY A 136 -25.45 0.89 3.86
CA GLY A 136 -24.86 1.61 5.00
C GLY A 136 -25.61 2.89 5.39
N LYS A 137 -26.22 3.60 4.43
CA LYS A 137 -26.93 4.87 4.70
C LYS A 137 -28.25 4.67 5.44
N GLU A 138 -29.01 3.63 5.11
CA GLU A 138 -30.29 3.35 5.79
C GLU A 138 -30.08 2.87 7.23
N ILE A 139 -29.06 2.05 7.49
CA ILE A 139 -28.78 1.55 8.85
C ILE A 139 -28.22 2.64 9.76
N ILE A 140 -27.36 3.55 9.25
CA ILE A 140 -26.90 4.71 10.04
C ILE A 140 -28.08 5.61 10.46
N SER A 141 -29.10 5.75 9.59
CA SER A 141 -30.30 6.51 9.92
C SER A 141 -31.19 5.81 10.98
N LEU A 142 -31.22 4.47 11.00
CA LEU A 142 -31.93 3.66 12.00
C LEU A 142 -31.27 3.69 13.39
N VAL A 143 -29.94 3.74 13.43
CA VAL A 143 -29.18 3.81 14.69
C VAL A 143 -29.26 5.19 15.36
N GLN A 144 -29.51 6.26 14.59
CA GLN A 144 -29.41 7.63 15.09
C GLN A 144 -30.58 8.16 15.91
N ASN A 145 -31.77 7.52 15.98
CA ASN A 145 -32.94 8.19 16.59
C ASN A 145 -33.88 7.38 17.51
N SER A 146 -33.73 6.07 17.70
CA SER A 146 -34.62 5.33 18.63
C SER A 146 -33.96 4.17 19.38
N ALA A 147 -33.09 3.41 18.72
CA ALA A 147 -32.51 2.21 19.29
C ALA A 147 -31.55 2.46 20.46
N TRP A 148 -30.90 3.63 20.52
CA TRP A 148 -29.90 3.90 21.56
C TRP A 148 -30.50 4.10 22.96
N GLN A 149 -31.68 4.70 23.04
CA GLN A 149 -32.38 4.88 24.32
C GLN A 149 -32.97 3.56 24.84
N GLU A 150 -33.53 2.73 23.96
CA GLU A 150 -34.02 1.40 24.33
C GLU A 150 -32.86 0.48 24.75
N PHE A 151 -31.73 0.52 24.03
CA PHE A 151 -30.53 -0.23 24.37
C PHE A 151 -29.95 0.20 25.72
N ALA A 152 -29.83 1.51 26.00
CA ALA A 152 -29.36 2.01 27.28
C ALA A 152 -30.28 1.57 28.45
N SER A 153 -31.60 1.51 28.21
CA SER A 153 -32.58 1.09 29.20
C SER A 153 -32.54 -0.42 29.50
N LEU A 154 -32.27 -1.26 28.49
CA LEU A 154 -32.18 -2.72 28.64
C LEU A 154 -30.99 -3.17 29.48
N PHE A 155 -29.91 -2.39 29.49
CA PHE A 155 -28.66 -2.76 30.17
C PHE A 155 -28.45 -2.07 31.52
N GLN A 156 -29.44 -1.32 32.04
CA GLN A 156 -29.35 -0.56 33.30
C GLN A 156 -28.01 0.19 33.46
N ILE A 157 -27.52 0.77 32.36
CA ILE A 157 -26.23 1.48 32.35
C ILE A 157 -26.39 2.72 33.24
N SER A 158 -25.64 2.77 34.34
CA SER A 158 -25.68 3.93 35.23
C SER A 158 -25.30 5.21 34.47
N ALA A 159 -25.84 6.36 34.87
CA ALA A 159 -25.62 7.63 34.16
C ALA A 159 -24.12 7.96 33.95
N GLY A 160 -23.24 7.51 34.86
CA GLY A 160 -21.79 7.70 34.73
C GLY A 160 -21.12 6.88 33.61
N THR A 161 -21.60 5.67 33.33
CA THR A 161 -21.05 4.82 32.25
C THR A 161 -21.57 5.21 30.87
N SER A 162 -22.77 5.79 30.79
CA SER A 162 -23.30 6.37 29.54
C SER A 162 -22.43 7.51 29.02
N GLN A 163 -21.98 8.40 29.90
CA GLN A 163 -21.14 9.54 29.52
C GLN A 163 -19.78 9.10 28.94
N VAL A 164 -19.13 8.12 29.58
CA VAL A 164 -17.83 7.58 29.13
C VAL A 164 -17.97 6.86 27.78
N LEU A 165 -19.09 6.17 27.55
CA LEU A 165 -19.35 5.51 26.28
C LEU A 165 -19.67 6.52 25.17
N GLU A 166 -20.40 7.59 25.48
CA GLU A 166 -20.66 8.69 24.54
C GLU A 166 -19.36 9.42 24.16
N ASP A 167 -18.51 9.74 25.13
CA ASP A 167 -17.20 10.37 24.85
C ASP A 167 -16.30 9.45 24.01
N PHE A 168 -16.33 8.14 24.26
CA PHE A 168 -15.62 7.15 23.46
C PHE A 168 -16.16 7.08 22.03
N LEU A 169 -17.49 6.96 21.86
CA LEU A 169 -18.13 6.92 20.55
C LEU A 169 -17.96 8.23 19.79
N TRP A 170 -17.91 9.36 20.48
CA TRP A 170 -17.65 10.67 19.88
C TRP A 170 -16.22 10.79 19.37
N ASN A 171 -15.24 10.35 20.17
CA ASN A 171 -13.84 10.31 19.74
C ASN A 171 -13.60 9.34 18.56
N VAL A 172 -14.21 8.15 18.61
CA VAL A 172 -14.16 7.19 17.50
C VAL A 172 -14.87 7.76 16.26
N ARG A 173 -16.01 8.44 16.42
CA ARG A 173 -16.72 9.10 15.33
C ARG A 173 -15.88 10.22 14.70
N ILE A 174 -15.16 11.02 15.48
CA ILE A 174 -14.30 12.10 14.96
C ILE A 174 -13.13 11.53 14.14
N GLU A 175 -12.49 10.45 14.58
CA GLU A 175 -11.40 9.83 13.82
C GLU A 175 -11.88 9.13 12.55
N VAL A 176 -13.02 8.43 12.60
CA VAL A 176 -13.58 7.73 11.45
C VAL A 176 -14.15 8.72 10.43
N VAL A 177 -14.92 9.73 10.87
CA VAL A 177 -15.47 10.77 9.98
C VAL A 177 -14.37 11.68 9.46
N GLY A 178 -13.35 12.00 10.26
CA GLY A 178 -12.17 12.75 9.82
C GLY A 178 -11.36 12.02 8.75
N SER A 179 -11.13 10.71 8.91
CA SER A 179 -10.52 9.88 7.87
C SER A 179 -11.41 9.78 6.63
N PHE A 180 -12.73 9.69 6.79
CA PHE A 180 -13.68 9.63 5.68
C PHE A 180 -13.71 10.93 4.87
N TYR A 181 -13.75 12.10 5.52
CA TYR A 181 -13.70 13.40 4.85
C TYR A 181 -12.35 13.67 4.20
N SER A 182 -11.25 13.21 4.78
CA SER A 182 -9.92 13.32 4.17
C SER A 182 -9.80 12.47 2.91
N LEU A 183 -10.39 11.26 2.92
CA LEU A 183 -10.47 10.39 1.75
C LEU A 183 -11.43 10.95 0.68
N LEU A 184 -12.55 11.56 1.08
CA LEU A 184 -13.55 12.12 0.17
C LEU A 184 -13.08 13.45 -0.46
N ALA A 185 -12.38 14.29 0.29
CA ALA A 185 -11.77 15.52 -0.20
C ALA A 185 -10.58 15.24 -1.14
N PHE A 186 -9.84 14.16 -0.92
CA PHE A 186 -8.77 13.70 -1.81
C PHE A 186 -9.30 13.03 -3.10
N TRP A 187 -10.56 12.61 -3.13
CA TRP A 187 -11.21 12.00 -4.31
C TRP A 187 -11.97 13.02 -5.16
N LEU A 188 -12.29 14.18 -4.61
CA LEU A 188 -12.98 15.29 -5.28
C LEU A 188 -12.03 16.40 -5.78
N ALA A 189 -10.72 16.28 -5.52
CA ALA A 189 -9.65 17.16 -6.00
C ALA A 189 -8.80 16.45 -7.05
#